data_AF-A0AAP0J525-F1
#
_entry.id   AF-A0AAP0J525-F1
#
_cell.length_a   1.000
_cell.length_b   1.000
_cell.length_c   1.000
_cell.angle_alpha   90.00
_cell.angle_beta   90.00
_cell.angle_gamma   90.00
#
_symmetry.space_group_name_H-M   'P 1'
#
loop_
_entity.id
_entity.type
_entity.pdbx_description
1 polymer ?
#
loop_
_entity_poly.entity_id
_entity_poly.type
_entity_poly.pdbx_seq_one_letter_code
_entity_poly.pdbx_strand_id
1 'polypeptide(L)'
;MTSWAAIGSSSARFTACGSRPRKPNAAPPKHKTSTVNSVGFGSKSGKEAVWQCVEGCGACCKLNKGPSFATPEEIFQSPSDIQLYKSLIGPDGWCVHFDKPTRTCTIYSDRPYFCRVEPGIFRDLYGIEHKKFNKEACSFCRDTIKAIYGSRSRELENFNQITRRNSSSLENGK
;
A
#
# COMPACT_ATOMS: atom_id res chain seq x y z
N MET A 1 74.05 14.50 -21.66
CA MET A 1 73.23 14.90 -22.82
C MET A 1 71.85 15.25 -22.25
N THR A 2 71.68 16.45 -21.66
CA THR A 2 71.01 17.63 -22.27
C THR A 2 69.55 17.31 -22.66
N SER A 3 68.47 17.90 -22.12
CA SER A 3 68.24 19.30 -21.73
C SER A 3 67.02 19.51 -20.82
N TRP A 4 67.08 20.63 -20.07
CA TRP A 4 66.02 21.53 -19.56
C TRP A 4 64.89 21.83 -20.59
N ALA A 5 63.67 22.34 -20.30
CA ALA A 5 63.16 23.33 -19.32
C ALA A 5 61.63 23.11 -19.12
N ALA A 6 61.03 23.23 -17.92
CA ALA A 6 60.44 24.42 -17.26
C ALA A 6 59.53 25.29 -18.17
N ILE A 7 58.25 25.52 -17.83
CA ILE A 7 57.63 26.71 -17.17
C ILE A 7 56.10 26.44 -17.19
N GLY A 8 55.23 26.82 -16.25
CA GLY A 8 55.37 27.72 -15.11
C GLY A 8 54.14 27.76 -14.20
N SER A 9 54.30 28.59 -13.17
CA SER A 9 53.40 28.85 -12.03
C SER A 9 52.06 29.49 -12.37
N SER A 10 51.05 29.22 -11.52
CA SER A 10 50.17 30.26 -10.98
C SER A 10 49.41 29.77 -9.74
N SER A 11 49.56 30.54 -8.66
CA SER A 11 48.99 30.34 -7.32
C SER A 11 47.48 30.57 -7.24
N ALA A 12 46.78 29.83 -6.37
CA ALA A 12 45.60 30.34 -5.67
C ALA A 12 45.27 29.58 -4.37
N ARG A 13 45.71 30.19 -3.25
CA ARG A 13 45.03 30.46 -1.96
C ARG A 13 44.04 29.44 -1.37
N PHE A 14 44.32 29.08 -0.12
CA PHE A 14 43.42 28.49 0.86
C PHE A 14 42.31 29.45 1.32
N THR A 15 41.10 28.92 1.52
CA THR A 15 40.15 29.41 2.52
C THR A 15 39.29 28.25 3.03
N ALA A 16 39.31 28.05 4.35
CA ALA A 16 38.42 27.15 5.09
C ALA A 16 37.08 27.84 5.37
N CYS A 17 35.98 27.08 5.45
CA CYS A 17 34.91 27.18 6.46
C CYS A 17 33.74 26.23 6.12
N GLY A 18 33.15 25.57 7.13
CA GLY A 18 31.72 25.26 7.10
C GLY A 18 31.29 23.81 7.28
N SER A 19 31.48 23.25 8.48
CA SER A 19 30.66 22.14 8.97
C SER A 19 29.20 22.58 9.12
N ARG A 20 28.23 21.79 8.64
CA ARG A 20 26.89 21.64 9.28
C ARG A 20 26.17 20.38 8.78
N PRO A 21 25.55 19.61 9.69
CA PRO A 21 24.84 18.38 9.37
C PRO A 21 23.42 18.69 8.85
N ARG A 22 22.88 17.85 7.97
CA ARG A 22 21.44 17.86 7.61
C ARG A 22 20.81 16.50 7.91
N LYS A 23 19.91 16.52 8.89
CA LYS A 23 18.76 15.61 9.10
C LYS A 23 17.67 16.44 9.82
N PRO A 24 16.38 16.05 9.85
CA PRO A 24 15.65 15.06 9.05
C PRO A 24 14.26 15.58 8.56
N ASN A 25 13.44 14.66 8.03
CA ASN A 25 11.97 14.68 7.90
C ASN A 25 11.39 15.08 6.53
N ALA A 26 11.28 14.09 5.63
CA ALA A 26 10.26 14.07 4.59
C ALA A 26 9.06 13.26 5.12
N ALA A 27 7.90 13.92 5.21
CA ALA A 27 6.63 13.29 5.52
C ALA A 27 6.14 12.40 4.35
N PRO A 28 5.38 11.32 4.60
CA PRO A 28 4.79 10.51 3.54
C PRO A 28 3.72 11.30 2.75
N PRO A 29 3.48 10.94 1.48
CA PRO A 29 2.58 11.68 0.60
C PRO A 29 1.12 11.56 1.08
N LYS A 30 0.51 12.72 1.34
CA LYS A 30 -0.92 12.85 1.63
C LYS A 30 -1.73 12.54 0.36
N HIS A 31 -2.51 11.47 0.37
CA HIS A 31 -3.60 11.31 -0.59
C HIS A 31 -4.55 12.51 -0.45
N LYS A 32 -4.64 13.33 -1.49
CA LYS A 32 -5.53 14.51 -1.51
C LYS A 32 -6.98 14.02 -1.60
N THR A 33 -7.68 14.05 -0.48
CA THR A 33 -9.14 14.00 -0.47
C THR A 33 -9.64 15.34 -0.98
N SER A 34 -10.16 15.36 -2.22
CA SER A 34 -10.85 16.51 -2.78
C SER A 34 -12.16 16.72 -2.03
N THR A 35 -12.21 17.73 -1.16
CA THR A 35 -13.44 18.29 -0.64
C THR A 35 -14.16 18.97 -1.80
N VAL A 36 -15.26 18.37 -2.27
CA VAL A 36 -16.20 19.02 -3.19
C VAL A 36 -17.52 19.18 -2.45
N ASN A 37 -18.03 20.41 -2.47
CA ASN A 37 -19.14 20.90 -1.65
C ASN A 37 -20.45 20.14 -1.92
N SER A 38 -21.17 19.93 -0.81
CA SER A 38 -22.53 19.41 -0.73
C SER A 38 -23.53 20.33 -1.43
N VAL A 39 -24.23 19.79 -2.44
CA VAL A 39 -25.57 20.25 -2.83
C VAL A 39 -26.48 19.01 -2.75
N GLY A 40 -27.45 19.08 -1.84
CA GLY A 40 -28.24 17.94 -1.41
C GLY A 40 -29.27 17.48 -2.44
N PHE A 41 -29.16 16.21 -2.82
CA PHE A 41 -30.27 15.39 -3.30
C PHE A 41 -30.39 14.19 -2.37
N GLY A 42 -31.58 14.04 -1.76
CA GLY A 42 -31.90 13.05 -0.74
C GLY A 42 -31.43 11.64 -1.13
N SER A 43 -30.30 11.24 -0.59
CA SER A 43 -29.78 9.89 -0.73
C SER A 43 -30.07 9.19 0.58
N LYS A 44 -30.97 8.21 0.54
CA LYS A 44 -31.17 7.20 1.60
C LYS A 44 -29.80 6.90 2.20
N SER A 45 -29.64 7.09 3.51
CA SER A 45 -28.46 6.75 4.29
C SER A 45 -27.82 5.49 3.73
N GLY A 46 -26.76 5.66 2.93
CA GLY A 46 -26.16 4.57 2.19
C GLY A 46 -25.62 3.58 3.19
N LYS A 47 -26.17 2.35 3.23
CA LYS A 47 -25.71 1.28 4.10
C LYS A 47 -24.20 1.18 4.03
N GLU A 48 -23.52 1.37 5.16
CA GLU A 48 -22.07 1.32 5.22
C GLU A 48 -21.63 -0.11 4.86
N ALA A 49 -20.92 -0.26 3.75
CA ALA A 49 -20.44 -1.56 3.31
C ALA A 49 -19.49 -2.13 4.36
N VAL A 50 -19.75 -3.35 4.84
CA VAL A 50 -18.90 -4.01 5.82
C VAL A 50 -17.90 -4.90 5.10
N TRP A 51 -16.63 -4.67 5.40
CA TRP A 51 -15.52 -5.35 4.75
C TRP A 51 -15.46 -6.81 5.20
N GLN A 52 -15.21 -7.70 4.24
CA GLN A 52 -14.85 -9.09 4.51
C GLN A 52 -13.92 -9.59 3.40
N CYS A 53 -12.98 -10.46 3.77
CA CYS A 53 -12.18 -11.19 2.81
C CYS A 53 -13.08 -12.10 1.94
N VAL A 54 -12.77 -12.18 0.66
CA VAL A 54 -13.46 -13.06 -0.29
C VAL A 54 -12.54 -14.20 -0.67
N GLU A 55 -12.98 -15.40 -0.35
CA GLU A 55 -12.27 -16.63 -0.71
C GLU A 55 -12.15 -16.77 -2.24
N GLY A 56 -11.01 -17.27 -2.70
CA GLY A 56 -10.73 -17.41 -4.13
C GLY A 56 -10.47 -16.10 -4.88
N CYS A 57 -10.35 -14.96 -4.20
CA CYS A 57 -9.98 -13.69 -4.82
C CYS A 57 -8.46 -13.57 -5.04
N GLY A 58 -7.65 -13.61 -3.99
CA GLY A 58 -6.18 -13.56 -4.08
C GLY A 58 -5.56 -12.25 -4.58
N ALA A 59 -6.33 -11.21 -4.94
CA ALA A 59 -5.77 -9.98 -5.52
C ALA A 59 -4.76 -9.25 -4.59
N CYS A 60 -4.95 -9.37 -3.26
CA CYS A 60 -4.00 -8.85 -2.28
C CYS A 60 -2.63 -9.54 -2.33
N CYS A 61 -2.54 -10.77 -2.84
CA CYS A 61 -1.29 -11.53 -2.97
C CYS A 61 -0.43 -11.10 -4.16
N LYS A 62 -0.91 -10.24 -5.06
CA LYS A 62 -0.01 -9.59 -6.03
C LYS A 62 0.75 -8.47 -5.32
N LEU A 63 1.95 -8.74 -4.81
CA LEU A 63 2.69 -7.78 -3.98
C LEU A 63 3.41 -6.70 -4.78
N ASN A 64 3.84 -7.01 -6.01
CA ASN A 64 4.38 -6.04 -6.95
C ASN A 64 3.30 -5.61 -7.96
N LYS A 65 2.69 -4.45 -7.73
CA LYS A 65 1.56 -3.90 -8.51
C LYS A 65 1.95 -2.73 -9.43
N GLY A 66 3.24 -2.38 -9.50
CA GLY A 66 3.72 -1.23 -10.25
C GLY A 66 3.63 0.11 -9.50
N PRO A 67 4.02 1.23 -10.15
CA PRO A 67 4.29 2.51 -9.49
C PRO A 67 3.04 3.27 -9.02
N SER A 68 1.84 2.83 -9.43
CA SER A 68 0.58 3.43 -8.98
C SER A 68 0.18 2.99 -7.56
N PHE A 69 0.94 2.08 -6.95
CA PHE A 69 0.73 1.57 -5.61
C PHE A 69 1.93 1.91 -4.72
N ALA A 70 1.66 2.06 -3.42
CA ALA A 70 2.69 2.32 -2.44
C ALA A 70 3.72 1.17 -2.40
N THR A 71 4.98 1.55 -2.37
CA THR A 71 6.14 0.66 -2.20
C THR A 71 6.27 0.21 -0.74
N PRO A 72 6.93 -0.92 -0.44
CA PRO A 72 7.12 -1.34 0.95
C PRO A 72 7.90 -0.31 1.77
N GLU A 73 8.78 0.48 1.17
CA GLU A 73 9.49 1.59 1.82
C GLU A 73 8.58 2.74 2.23
N GLU A 74 7.45 2.93 1.55
CA GLU A 74 6.45 3.95 1.90
C GLU A 74 5.48 3.46 2.97
N ILE A 75 5.25 2.15 3.05
CA ILE A 75 4.29 1.54 3.97
C ILE A 75 4.94 1.24 5.33
N PHE A 76 6.16 0.70 5.33
CA PHE A 76 6.80 0.19 6.54
C PHE A 76 7.89 1.12 7.04
N GLN A 77 7.90 1.36 8.35
CA GLN A 77 8.98 2.08 9.03
C GLN A 77 10.13 1.14 9.44
N SER A 78 9.83 -0.14 9.67
CA SER A 78 10.80 -1.14 10.10
C SER A 78 11.56 -1.73 8.91
N PRO A 79 12.91 -1.69 8.89
CA PRO A 79 13.71 -2.32 7.84
C PRO A 79 13.47 -3.83 7.73
N SER A 80 13.20 -4.51 8.86
CA SER A 80 12.92 -5.94 8.89
C SER A 80 11.61 -6.29 8.19
N ASP A 81 10.59 -5.44 8.34
CA ASP A 81 9.30 -5.63 7.66
C ASP A 81 9.43 -5.38 6.15
N ILE A 82 10.22 -4.39 5.74
CA ILE A 82 10.53 -4.14 4.33
C ILE A 82 11.23 -5.36 3.71
N GLN A 83 12.22 -5.93 4.41
CA GLN A 83 12.94 -7.12 3.95
C GLN A 83 12.01 -8.33 3.87
N LEU A 84 11.17 -8.55 4.87
CA LEU A 84 10.20 -9.64 4.87
C LEU A 84 9.17 -9.47 3.74
N TYR A 85 8.64 -8.27 3.53
CA TYR A 85 7.71 -8.01 2.43
C TYR A 85 8.36 -8.32 1.07
N LYS A 86 9.61 -7.88 0.87
CA LYS A 86 10.36 -8.14 -0.37
C LYS A 86 10.68 -9.60 -0.60
N SER A 87 11.03 -10.36 0.45
CA SER A 87 11.33 -11.79 0.33
C SER A 87 10.10 -12.61 -0.08
N LEU A 88 8.90 -12.11 0.20
CA LEU A 88 7.65 -12.73 -0.23
C LEU A 88 7.36 -12.51 -1.72
N ILE A 89 8.02 -11.57 -2.42
CA ILE A 89 7.74 -11.26 -3.82
C ILE A 89 8.47 -12.25 -4.74
N GLY A 90 7.71 -13.08 -5.45
CA GLY A 90 8.21 -13.96 -6.48
C GLY A 90 8.62 -13.21 -7.76
N PRO A 91 9.30 -13.89 -8.70
CA PRO A 91 9.82 -13.29 -9.94
C PRO A 91 8.72 -12.71 -10.84
N ASP A 92 7.50 -13.22 -10.70
CA ASP A 92 6.31 -12.77 -11.41
C ASP A 92 5.52 -11.67 -10.65
N GLY A 93 6.06 -11.19 -9.53
CA GLY A 93 5.45 -10.16 -8.68
C GLY A 93 4.32 -10.65 -7.75
N TRP A 94 4.03 -11.95 -7.72
CA TRP A 94 3.07 -12.56 -6.80
C TRP A 94 3.76 -13.03 -5.52
N CYS A 95 3.00 -13.14 -4.44
CA CYS A 95 3.50 -13.74 -3.21
C CYS A 95 3.95 -15.19 -3.46
N VAL A 96 5.14 -15.57 -3.00
CA VAL A 96 5.69 -16.94 -3.16
C VAL A 96 4.84 -18.01 -2.47
N HIS A 97 4.04 -17.63 -1.48
CA HIS A 97 3.10 -18.52 -0.78
C HIS A 97 1.68 -18.51 -1.37
N PHE A 98 1.44 -17.78 -2.46
CA PHE A 98 0.14 -17.79 -3.13
C PHE A 98 0.04 -18.96 -4.10
N ASP A 99 -0.82 -19.92 -3.78
CA ASP A 99 -1.12 -21.05 -4.65
C ASP A 99 -2.14 -20.61 -5.71
N LYS A 100 -1.69 -20.36 -6.94
CA LYS A 100 -2.53 -19.80 -8.01
C LYS A 100 -3.69 -20.72 -8.45
N PRO A 101 -3.50 -22.05 -8.61
CA PRO A 101 -4.60 -22.97 -8.93
C PRO A 101 -5.77 -22.89 -7.95
N THR A 102 -5.50 -22.99 -6.64
CA THR A 102 -6.55 -22.96 -5.61
C THR A 102 -6.91 -21.54 -5.17
N ARG A 103 -6.06 -20.56 -5.51
CA ARG A 103 -6.14 -19.16 -5.07
C ARG A 103 -6.13 -19.01 -3.55
N THR A 104 -5.33 -19.84 -2.89
CA THR A 104 -5.17 -19.84 -1.43
C THR A 104 -3.73 -19.47 -1.03
N CYS A 105 -3.52 -19.20 0.27
CA CYS A 105 -2.18 -18.95 0.81
C CYS A 105 -1.71 -20.18 1.57
N THR A 106 -0.53 -20.71 1.22
CA THR A 106 0.02 -21.93 1.85
C THR A 106 0.39 -21.75 3.32
N ILE A 107 0.57 -20.49 3.77
CA ILE A 107 0.86 -20.12 5.16
C ILE A 107 -0.29 -19.30 5.78
N TYR A 108 -1.55 -19.56 5.40
CA TYR A 108 -2.69 -18.71 5.78
C TYR A 108 -2.76 -18.37 7.28
N SER A 109 -2.50 -19.36 8.13
CA SER A 109 -2.47 -19.22 9.60
C SER A 109 -1.28 -18.43 10.10
N ASP A 110 -0.12 -18.59 9.46
CA ASP A 110 1.16 -17.97 9.85
C ASP A 110 1.47 -16.69 9.05
N ARG A 111 0.46 -16.13 8.36
CA ARG A 111 0.64 -14.91 7.57
C ARG A 111 1.20 -13.78 8.44
N PRO A 112 2.21 -13.05 7.94
CA PRO A 112 2.68 -11.82 8.56
C PRO A 112 1.53 -10.86 8.83
N TYR A 113 1.66 -10.04 9.88
CA TYR A 113 0.61 -9.14 10.31
C TYR A 113 0.14 -8.21 9.18
N PHE A 114 1.05 -7.68 8.36
CA PHE A 114 0.72 -6.79 7.24
C PHE A 114 -0.04 -7.47 6.08
N CYS A 115 -0.10 -8.80 6.06
CA CYS A 115 -0.95 -9.54 5.12
C CYS A 115 -2.40 -9.68 5.61
N ARG A 116 -2.71 -9.23 6.83
CA ARG A 116 -4.05 -9.28 7.43
C ARG A 116 -4.72 -7.92 7.30
N VAL A 117 -5.95 -7.93 6.81
CA VAL A 117 -6.77 -6.73 6.69
C VAL A 117 -7.61 -6.62 7.94
N GLU A 118 -7.00 -6.05 8.97
CA GLU A 118 -7.61 -5.87 10.29
C GLU A 118 -7.53 -4.41 10.71
N PRO A 119 -8.48 -3.93 11.53
CA PRO A 119 -8.56 -2.52 11.89
C PRO A 119 -7.35 -2.01 12.68
N GLY A 120 -6.79 -2.84 13.57
CA GLY A 120 -5.59 -2.48 14.32
C GLY A 120 -4.38 -2.26 13.40
N ILE A 121 -4.18 -3.16 12.44
CA ILE A 121 -3.08 -3.07 11.47
C ILE A 121 -3.25 -1.86 10.56
N PHE A 122 -4.48 -1.56 10.11
CA PHE A 122 -4.75 -0.39 9.28
C PHE A 122 -4.52 0.93 10.02
N ARG A 123 -4.82 0.97 11.32
CA ARG A 123 -4.48 2.10 12.17
C ARG A 123 -2.97 2.27 12.28
N ASP A 124 -2.24 1.19 12.52
CA ASP A 124 -0.81 1.25 12.79
C ASP A 124 0.02 1.54 11.53
N LEU A 125 -0.36 0.99 10.37
CA LEU A 125 0.34 1.19 9.10
C LEU A 125 -0.09 2.46 8.34
N TYR A 126 -1.38 2.83 8.41
CA TYR A 126 -1.93 3.90 7.56
C TYR A 126 -2.58 5.05 8.34
N GLY A 127 -2.65 4.98 9.67
CA GLY A 127 -3.34 5.97 10.49
C GLY A 127 -4.86 5.98 10.31
N ILE A 128 -5.43 4.88 9.80
CA ILE A 128 -6.88 4.77 9.54
C ILE A 128 -7.60 4.39 10.83
N GLU A 129 -8.47 5.27 11.32
CA GLU A 129 -9.31 4.99 12.49
C GLU A 129 -10.26 3.81 12.25
N HIS A 130 -10.56 3.05 13.32
CA HIS A 130 -11.44 1.88 13.25
C HIS A 130 -12.82 2.20 12.63
N LYS A 131 -13.38 3.37 12.93
CA LYS A 131 -14.66 3.82 12.35
C LYS A 131 -14.64 4.02 10.82
N LYS A 132 -13.46 4.17 10.22
CA LYS A 132 -13.27 4.31 8.77
C LYS A 132 -12.76 3.03 8.13
N PHE A 133 -12.39 2.02 8.94
CA PHE A 133 -11.78 0.78 8.47
C PHE A 133 -12.56 0.13 7.34
N ASN A 134 -13.86 -0.10 7.54
CA ASN A 134 -14.71 -0.78 6.55
C ASN A 134 -14.71 -0.07 5.20
N LYS A 135 -14.88 1.26 5.22
CA LYS A 135 -14.85 2.09 4.01
C LYS A 135 -13.52 2.01 3.28
N GLU A 136 -12.41 2.20 4.00
CA GLU A 136 -11.07 2.23 3.42
C GLU A 136 -10.61 0.84 2.95
N ALA A 137 -10.82 -0.20 3.74
CA ALA A 137 -10.50 -1.58 3.38
C ALA A 137 -11.31 -2.02 2.15
N CYS A 138 -12.60 -1.66 2.07
CA CYS A 138 -13.40 -1.92 0.88
C CYS A 138 -12.89 -1.16 -0.35
N SER A 139 -12.41 0.08 -0.19
CA SER A 139 -11.84 0.84 -1.30
C SER A 139 -10.56 0.19 -1.81
N PHE A 140 -9.62 -0.10 -0.90
CA PHE A 140 -8.35 -0.74 -1.23
C PHE A 140 -8.54 -2.09 -1.94
N CYS A 141 -9.47 -2.92 -1.44
CA CYS A 141 -9.78 -4.20 -2.09
C CYS A 141 -10.37 -3.99 -3.49
N ARG A 142 -11.30 -3.05 -3.69
CA ARG A 142 -11.85 -2.77 -5.03
C ARG A 142 -10.77 -2.31 -6.01
N ASP A 143 -9.92 -1.38 -5.60
CA ASP A 143 -8.88 -0.82 -6.48
C ASP A 143 -7.83 -1.87 -6.81
N THR A 144 -7.47 -2.69 -5.82
CA THR A 144 -6.56 -3.82 -6.04
C THR A 144 -7.16 -4.85 -7.00
N ILE A 145 -8.40 -5.27 -6.78
CA ILE A 145 -9.07 -6.25 -7.66
C ILE A 145 -9.18 -5.72 -9.09
N LYS A 146 -9.53 -4.44 -9.27
CA LYS A 146 -9.58 -3.79 -10.59
C LYS A 146 -8.22 -3.80 -11.27
N ALA A 147 -7.14 -3.51 -10.54
CA ALA A 147 -5.80 -3.48 -11.12
C ALA A 147 -5.31 -4.88 -11.53
N ILE A 148 -5.70 -5.94 -10.81
CA ILE A 148 -5.23 -7.31 -11.08
C ILE A 148 -6.11 -8.03 -12.10
N TYR A 149 -7.43 -7.96 -11.95
CA TYR A 149 -8.39 -8.73 -12.75
C TYR A 149 -9.25 -7.87 -13.68
N GLY A 150 -9.24 -6.55 -13.52
CA GLY A 150 -10.02 -5.61 -14.32
C GLY A 150 -11.36 -5.21 -13.69
N SER A 151 -11.95 -4.12 -14.20
CA SER A 151 -13.20 -3.55 -13.69
C SER A 151 -14.46 -4.36 -13.98
N ARG A 152 -14.39 -5.35 -14.88
CA ARG A 152 -15.49 -6.26 -15.22
C ARG A 152 -15.24 -7.70 -14.74
N SER A 153 -14.35 -7.86 -13.76
CA SER A 153 -13.97 -9.17 -13.22
C SER A 153 -15.05 -9.77 -12.32
N ARG A 154 -15.14 -11.10 -12.33
CA ARG A 154 -16.03 -11.85 -11.43
C ARG A 154 -15.64 -11.67 -9.97
N GLU A 155 -14.34 -11.49 -9.71
CA GLU A 155 -13.78 -11.23 -8.39
C GLU A 155 -14.31 -9.90 -7.81
N LEU A 156 -14.36 -8.85 -8.63
CA LEU A 156 -14.89 -7.55 -8.20
C LEU A 156 -16.39 -7.62 -7.95
N GLU A 157 -17.12 -8.30 -8.84
CA GLU A 157 -18.56 -8.49 -8.68
C GLU A 157 -18.86 -9.25 -7.38
N ASN A 158 -18.18 -10.37 -7.14
CA ASN A 158 -18.35 -11.18 -5.93
C ASN A 158 -18.04 -10.37 -4.66
N PHE A 159 -16.95 -9.60 -4.67
CA PHE A 159 -16.60 -8.70 -3.56
C PHE A 159 -17.67 -7.67 -3.27
N ASN A 160 -18.20 -7.02 -4.30
CA ASN A 160 -19.28 -6.04 -4.14
C ASN A 160 -20.59 -6.68 -3.64
N GLN A 161 -20.90 -7.90 -4.05
CA GLN A 161 -22.09 -8.61 -3.57
C GLN A 161 -21.95 -8.97 -2.08
N ILE A 162 -20.82 -9.52 -1.65
CA ILE A 162 -20.59 -9.93 -0.25
C ILE A 162 -20.62 -8.73 0.68
N THR A 163 -19.90 -7.65 0.34
CA THR A 163 -19.85 -6.44 1.17
C THR A 163 -21.21 -5.74 1.32
N ARG A 164 -22.06 -5.81 0.29
CA ARG A 164 -23.46 -5.33 0.35
C ARG A 164 -24.38 -6.24 1.18
N ARG A 165 -24.19 -7.56 1.13
CA ARG A 165 -24.97 -8.50 1.98
C ARG A 165 -24.62 -8.31 3.44
N ASN A 166 -23.34 -8.20 3.77
CA ASN A 166 -22.88 -8.02 5.15
C ASN A 166 -23.42 -6.73 5.78
N SER A 167 -23.52 -5.65 5.00
CA SER A 167 -24.13 -4.41 5.51
C SER A 167 -25.63 -4.57 5.81
N SER A 168 -26.34 -5.42 5.08
CA SER A 168 -27.75 -5.72 5.35
C SER A 168 -27.98 -6.65 6.54
N SER A 169 -27.10 -7.63 6.77
CA SER A 169 -27.23 -8.59 7.87
C SER A 169 -27.00 -7.97 9.25
N LEU A 170 -26.12 -6.97 9.35
CA LEU A 170 -25.87 -6.26 10.62
C LEU A 170 -27.04 -5.38 11.06
N GLU A 171 -27.92 -4.98 10.15
CA GLU A 171 -29.13 -4.20 10.50
C GLU A 171 -30.27 -5.09 11.01
N ASN A 172 -30.36 -6.34 10.54
CA ASN A 172 -31.48 -7.25 10.87
C ASN A 172 -31.26 -8.07 12.15
N GLY A 173 -30.09 -7.99 12.77
CA GLY A 173 -29.71 -8.78 13.95
C GLY A 173 -29.74 -8.02 15.27
N LYS A 174 -30.54 -6.94 15.37
CA LYS A 174 -30.66 -6.14 16.60
C LYS A 174 -31.91 -6.47 17.39
#